data_AF-A0A7R9T7C5-F1
#
_entry.id   AF-A0A7R9T7C5-F1
#
_cell.length_a   1.000
_cell.length_b   1.000
_cell.length_c   1.000
_cell.angle_alpha   90.00
_cell.angle_beta   90.00
_cell.angle_gamma   90.00
#
_symmetry.space_group_name_H-M   'P 1'
#
loop_
_entity.id
_entity.type
_entity.pdbx_description
1 polymer ?
#
loop_
_entity_poly.entity_id
_entity_poly.type
_entity_poly.pdbx_seq_one_letter_code
_entity_poly.pdbx_strand_id
1 'polypeptide(L)'
;RCTARDHCAARWPVLTSAKDFAAAAREHAGGASARGCASASGGPRVVVLSPDAPECLTDVRRDTVYVVGGLCDYKRIANATLDRAAAAKVEARRLPLREAFGNNFSVNILTVNQTVDALCRAWHNGGDWADALGKVLPKRKMEEHAARVRGEVWRNRHKREKKREEDVDETG
;
A
#
# COMPACT_ATOMS: atom_id res chain seq x y z
N ARG A 1 -8.38 44.58 -9.56
CA ARG A 1 -7.73 43.54 -10.39
C ARG A 1 -6.81 42.75 -9.48
N CYS A 2 -7.24 41.58 -9.04
CA CYS A 2 -6.54 40.74 -8.07
C CYS A 2 -5.41 39.99 -8.76
N THR A 3 -4.17 40.17 -8.29
CA THR A 3 -3.03 39.30 -8.62
C THR A 3 -3.03 38.15 -7.62
N ALA A 4 -3.38 36.95 -8.11
CA ALA A 4 -3.40 35.74 -7.31
C ALA A 4 -1.98 35.43 -6.81
N ARG A 5 -1.87 35.14 -5.51
CA ARG A 5 -0.65 34.78 -4.81
C ARG A 5 -0.30 33.32 -5.15
N ASP A 6 0.82 33.12 -5.83
CA ASP A 6 1.44 31.81 -5.99
C ASP A 6 2.08 31.40 -4.66
N HIS A 7 1.32 30.65 -3.84
CA HIS A 7 1.84 29.96 -2.69
C HIS A 7 2.16 28.50 -3.05
N CYS A 8 3.40 28.10 -2.72
CA CYS A 8 3.83 26.72 -2.48
C CYS A 8 4.00 25.80 -3.70
N ALA A 9 5.23 25.74 -4.23
CA ALA A 9 5.75 24.49 -4.79
C ALA A 9 7.27 24.44 -4.52
N ALA A 10 7.66 23.86 -3.39
CA ALA A 10 9.03 23.41 -3.15
C ALA A 10 9.35 22.30 -4.16
N ARG A 11 9.77 22.71 -5.36
CA ARG A 11 10.03 21.88 -6.53
C ARG A 11 11.47 21.39 -6.47
N TRP A 12 11.70 20.34 -5.69
CA TRP A 12 12.84 19.47 -5.99
C TRP A 12 12.58 18.84 -7.35
N PRO A 13 13.54 18.84 -8.29
CA PRO A 13 13.40 18.11 -9.53
C PRO A 13 13.49 16.63 -9.16
N VAL A 14 12.34 16.02 -8.85
CA VAL A 14 12.25 14.56 -8.82
C VAL A 14 12.65 14.14 -10.23
N LEU A 15 13.82 13.51 -10.36
CA LEU A 15 14.38 13.02 -11.62
C LEU A 15 13.45 11.90 -12.11
N THR A 16 12.36 12.32 -12.71
CA THR A 16 11.33 11.45 -13.22
C THR A 16 11.48 11.44 -14.72
N SER A 17 11.53 10.24 -15.30
CA SER A 17 11.42 10.07 -16.75
C SER A 17 10.19 10.86 -17.23
N ALA A 18 10.37 11.70 -18.26
CA ALA A 18 9.28 12.43 -18.91
C ALA A 18 8.26 11.51 -19.60
N LYS A 19 8.56 10.20 -19.68
CA LYS A 19 7.68 9.18 -20.24
C LYS A 19 6.49 8.94 -19.31
N ASP A 20 5.29 8.90 -19.89
CA ASP A 20 4.08 8.46 -19.19
C ASP A 20 4.25 7.03 -18.66
N PHE A 21 3.65 6.74 -17.50
CA PHE A 21 3.68 5.40 -16.90
C PHE A 21 3.17 4.32 -17.87
N ALA A 22 2.12 4.63 -18.64
CA ALA A 22 1.58 3.74 -19.64
C ALA A 22 2.53 3.51 -20.83
N ALA A 23 3.27 4.54 -21.24
CA ALA A 23 4.27 4.41 -22.31
C ALA A 23 5.46 3.57 -21.86
N ALA A 24 5.98 3.83 -20.65
CA ALA A 24 7.07 3.05 -20.07
C ALA A 24 6.69 1.57 -19.87
N ALA A 25 5.47 1.30 -19.39
CA ALA A 25 5.00 -0.07 -19.21
C ALA A 25 4.87 -0.83 -20.55
N ARG A 26 4.42 -0.18 -21.63
CA ARG A 26 4.32 -0.80 -22.96
C ARG A 26 5.68 -1.15 -23.56
N GLU A 27 6.66 -0.27 -23.37
CA GLU A 27 8.05 -0.49 -23.82
C GLU A 27 8.68 -1.70 -23.13
N HIS A 28 8.47 -1.85 -21.81
CA HIS A 28 9.08 -2.92 -21.03
C HIS A 28 8.26 -4.23 -21.00
N ALA A 29 6.95 -4.18 -21.19
CA ALA A 29 6.12 -5.39 -21.33
C ALA A 29 6.45 -6.18 -22.61
N GLY A 30 7.03 -5.53 -23.63
CA GLY A 30 7.49 -6.18 -24.86
C GLY A 30 8.77 -7.04 -24.73
N GLY A 31 9.45 -7.01 -23.58
CA GLY A 31 10.67 -7.79 -23.34
C GLY A 31 10.47 -9.15 -22.66
N ALA A 32 9.30 -9.39 -22.06
CA ALA A 32 8.97 -10.68 -21.43
C ALA A 32 8.31 -11.59 -22.48
N SER A 33 9.07 -12.58 -22.96
CA SER A 33 8.68 -13.65 -23.89
C SER A 33 7.17 -13.95 -23.88
N ALA A 34 6.52 -13.57 -24.98
CA ALA A 34 5.14 -13.91 -25.29
C ALA A 34 4.98 -15.43 -25.41
N ARG A 35 4.67 -16.11 -24.30
CA ARG A 35 4.04 -17.43 -24.30
C ARG A 35 2.95 -17.48 -23.24
N GLY A 36 1.74 -17.16 -23.68
CA GLY A 36 0.50 -17.68 -23.10
C GLY A 36 -0.23 -16.78 -22.09
N CYS A 37 -0.92 -15.75 -22.57
CA CYS A 37 -2.37 -15.60 -22.37
C CYS A 37 -2.84 -14.33 -23.10
N ALA A 38 -3.70 -14.52 -24.11
CA ALA A 38 -4.39 -13.42 -24.74
C ALA A 38 -5.51 -12.94 -23.79
N SER A 39 -5.45 -11.68 -23.37
CA SER A 39 -6.65 -10.98 -22.92
C SER A 39 -7.15 -10.13 -24.08
N ALA A 40 -8.41 -10.34 -24.45
CA ALA A 40 -9.06 -9.68 -25.57
C ALA A 40 -9.20 -8.18 -25.30
N SER A 41 -8.66 -7.37 -26.21
CA SER A 41 -8.75 -5.90 -26.30
C SER A 41 -8.08 -5.09 -25.17
N GLY A 42 -7.02 -4.36 -25.54
CA GLY A 42 -6.34 -3.37 -24.69
C GLY A 42 -4.98 -3.87 -24.19
N GLY A 43 -3.96 -3.01 -24.27
CA GLY A 43 -2.59 -3.35 -23.89
C GLY A 43 -2.43 -3.74 -22.40
N PRO A 44 -1.20 -4.02 -21.96
CA PRO A 44 -0.93 -4.46 -20.58
C PRO A 44 -1.53 -3.47 -19.56
N ARG A 45 -2.23 -4.00 -18.56
CA ARG A 45 -2.80 -3.19 -17.47
C ARG A 45 -1.65 -2.62 -16.64
N VAL A 46 -1.70 -1.34 -16.30
CA VAL A 46 -0.65 -0.68 -15.51
C VAL A 46 -1.25 -0.23 -14.18
N VAL A 47 -0.59 -0.59 -13.08
CA VAL A 47 -1.00 -0.20 -11.72
C VAL A 47 0.19 0.44 -11.02
N VAL A 48 0.01 1.69 -10.58
CA VAL A 48 1.00 2.40 -9.78
C VAL A 48 0.78 2.08 -8.31
N LEU A 49 1.85 1.65 -7.62
CA LEU A 49 1.81 1.40 -6.19
C LEU A 49 2.10 2.68 -5.42
N SER A 50 1.11 3.11 -4.63
CA SER A 50 1.17 4.31 -3.82
C SER A 50 0.57 4.03 -2.43
N PRO A 51 1.26 4.38 -1.33
CA PRO A 51 0.74 4.17 0.03
C PRO A 51 -0.49 5.04 0.32
N ASP A 52 -0.64 6.17 -0.38
CA ASP A 52 -1.74 7.12 -0.21
C ASP A 52 -2.98 6.75 -1.04
N ALA A 53 -2.92 5.70 -1.86
CA ALA A 53 -4.06 5.29 -2.68
C ALA A 53 -5.24 4.84 -1.81
N PRO A 54 -6.48 5.19 -2.19
CA PRO A 54 -7.67 4.84 -1.42
C PRO A 54 -7.94 3.33 -1.44
N GLU A 55 -7.73 2.71 -2.60
CA GLU A 55 -8.02 1.30 -2.81
C GLU A 55 -6.78 0.42 -2.60
N CYS A 56 -6.96 -0.71 -1.91
CA CYS A 56 -5.90 -1.70 -1.74
C CYS A 56 -5.80 -2.65 -2.94
N LEU A 57 -4.62 -3.23 -3.09
CA LEU A 57 -4.36 -4.32 -4.03
C LEU A 57 -4.82 -5.63 -3.39
N THR A 58 -5.85 -6.23 -3.96
CA THR A 58 -6.44 -7.49 -3.47
C THR A 58 -5.71 -8.70 -4.01
N ASP A 59 -5.33 -8.66 -5.28
CA ASP A 59 -4.70 -9.78 -5.98
C ASP A 59 -3.59 -9.30 -6.90
N VAL A 60 -2.56 -10.12 -7.05
CA VAL A 60 -1.44 -9.88 -7.97
C VAL A 60 -1.73 -10.64 -9.25
N ARG A 61 -1.78 -9.96 -10.40
CA ARG A 61 -2.09 -10.58 -11.69
C ARG A 61 -0.90 -10.60 -12.64
N ARG A 62 -0.82 -11.66 -13.45
CA ARG A 62 0.22 -11.90 -14.46
C ARG A 62 0.17 -10.90 -15.62
N ASP A 63 -1.02 -10.39 -15.94
CA ASP A 63 -1.30 -9.47 -17.05
C ASP A 63 -1.15 -7.98 -16.67
N THR A 64 -0.68 -7.71 -15.45
CA THR A 64 -0.60 -6.37 -14.88
C THR A 64 0.86 -5.98 -14.58
N VAL A 65 1.25 -4.81 -15.05
CA VAL A 65 2.54 -4.18 -14.76
C VAL A 65 2.40 -3.31 -13.52
N TYR A 66 3.13 -3.67 -12.46
CA TYR A 66 3.16 -2.93 -11.20
C TYR A 66 4.33 -1.93 -11.19
N VAL A 67 4.02 -0.65 -11.05
CA VAL A 67 5.01 0.44 -11.01
C VAL A 67 5.23 0.85 -9.55
N VAL A 68 6.44 0.64 -9.03
CA VAL A 68 6.83 1.10 -7.69
C VAL A 68 7.55 2.44 -7.81
N GLY A 69 7.11 3.45 -7.04
CA GLY A 69 7.82 4.72 -6.97
C GLY A 69 9.19 4.55 -6.30
N GLY A 70 10.26 4.95 -6.99
CA GLY A 70 11.64 4.94 -6.46
C GLY A 70 11.94 6.07 -5.47
N LEU A 71 10.92 6.72 -4.90
CA LEU A 71 11.11 7.85 -4.00
C LEU A 71 11.47 7.33 -2.60
N CYS A 72 12.75 7.39 -2.27
CA CYS A 72 13.28 7.03 -0.96
C CYS A 72 13.75 8.31 -0.27
N ASP A 73 12.82 9.06 0.33
CA ASP A 73 13.11 10.34 1.00
C ASP A 73 12.91 10.23 2.52
N TYR A 74 13.68 11.02 3.28
CA TYR A 74 13.49 11.21 4.72
C TYR A 74 12.28 12.09 5.02
N LYS A 75 11.85 12.93 4.07
CA LYS A 75 10.63 13.74 4.16
C LYS A 75 9.56 13.19 3.22
N ARG A 76 8.45 12.75 3.80
CA ARG A 76 7.28 12.32 3.05
C ARG A 76 6.67 13.51 2.30
N ILE A 77 6.62 13.41 0.97
CA ILE A 77 5.72 14.23 0.15
C ILE A 77 4.45 13.40 -0.05
N ALA A 78 3.38 13.76 0.66
CA ALA A 78 2.09 13.11 0.53
C ALA A 78 1.57 13.26 -0.91
N ASN A 79 0.90 12.24 -1.43
CA ASN A 79 0.22 12.22 -2.73
C ASN A 79 1.11 12.37 -3.98
N ALA A 80 2.43 12.58 -3.87
CA ALA A 80 3.28 12.80 -5.04
C ALA A 80 3.16 11.72 -6.13
N THR A 81 3.08 10.45 -5.72
CA THR A 81 2.93 9.32 -6.66
C THR A 81 1.48 9.15 -7.11
N LEU A 82 0.51 9.46 -6.24
CA LEU A 82 -0.92 9.38 -6.54
C LEU A 82 -1.35 10.43 -7.57
N ASP A 83 -0.93 11.67 -7.38
CA ASP A 83 -1.22 12.81 -8.26
C ASP A 83 -0.65 12.56 -9.66
N ARG A 84 0.53 11.95 -9.73
CA ARG A 84 1.16 11.58 -11.00
C ARG A 84 0.44 10.43 -11.70
N ALA A 85 -0.02 9.43 -10.96
CA ALA A 85 -0.84 8.36 -11.52
C ALA A 85 -2.16 8.91 -12.07
N ALA A 86 -2.80 9.82 -11.33
CA ALA A 86 -4.00 10.52 -11.78
C ALA A 86 -3.76 11.36 -13.04
N ALA A 87 -2.66 12.11 -13.11
CA ALA A 87 -2.27 12.87 -14.30
C ALA A 87 -2.06 11.98 -15.53
N ALA A 88 -1.48 10.79 -15.34
CA ALA A 88 -1.27 9.80 -16.40
C ALA A 88 -2.53 8.95 -16.71
N LYS A 89 -3.65 9.16 -16.00
CA LYS A 89 -4.87 8.34 -16.06
C LYS A 89 -4.61 6.85 -15.85
N VAL A 90 -3.66 6.53 -14.96
CA VAL A 90 -3.30 5.17 -14.58
C VAL A 90 -3.85 4.88 -13.18
N GLU A 91 -4.27 3.64 -12.98
CA GLU A 91 -4.81 3.19 -11.71
C GLU A 91 -3.72 3.17 -10.63
N ALA A 92 -4.06 3.67 -9.43
CA ALA A 92 -3.19 3.63 -8.27
C ALA A 92 -3.76 2.71 -7.18
N ARG A 93 -2.92 1.85 -6.61
CA ARG A 93 -3.29 0.92 -5.53
C ARG A 93 -2.30 1.00 -4.38
N ARG A 94 -2.78 0.83 -3.15
CA ARG A 94 -1.93 0.65 -1.97
C ARG A 94 -1.76 -0.83 -1.66
N LEU A 95 -0.72 -1.19 -0.92
CA LEU A 95 -0.62 -2.54 -0.36
C LEU A 95 -1.66 -2.75 0.75
N PRO A 96 -2.18 -3.97 0.91
CA PRO A 96 -3.22 -4.30 1.89
C PRO A 96 -2.67 -4.47 3.32
N LEU A 97 -1.94 -3.46 3.81
CA LEU A 97 -1.35 -3.46 5.16
C LEU A 97 -2.42 -3.35 6.25
N ARG A 98 -3.45 -2.53 6.01
CA ARG A 98 -4.54 -2.30 6.97
C ARG A 98 -5.46 -3.50 7.05
N GLU A 99 -5.65 -4.16 5.93
CA GLU A 99 -6.47 -5.35 5.78
C GLU A 99 -5.78 -6.58 6.41
N ALA A 100 -4.44 -6.65 6.32
CA ALA A 100 -3.65 -7.71 6.94
C ALA A 100 -3.44 -7.55 8.46
N PHE A 101 -3.19 -6.32 8.95
CA PHE A 101 -2.79 -6.08 10.34
C PHE A 101 -3.74 -5.15 11.14
N GLY A 102 -4.77 -4.60 10.51
CA GLY A 102 -5.69 -3.66 11.13
C GLY A 102 -5.20 -2.20 11.12
N ASN A 103 -6.07 -1.29 11.55
CA ASN A 103 -5.80 0.15 11.59
C ASN A 103 -4.74 0.57 12.63
N ASN A 104 -4.36 -0.34 13.52
CA ASN A 104 -3.45 -0.10 14.63
C ASN A 104 -1.97 -0.34 14.28
N PHE A 105 -1.69 -0.68 13.02
CA PHE A 105 -0.33 -0.91 12.56
C PHE A 105 0.39 0.43 12.33
N SER A 106 1.57 0.59 12.94
CA SER A 106 2.32 1.86 12.93
C SER A 106 3.01 2.15 11.58
N VAL A 107 3.19 1.13 10.75
CA VAL A 107 3.93 1.24 9.49
C VAL A 107 2.95 1.23 8.32
N ASN A 108 2.66 2.42 7.79
CA ASN A 108 1.81 2.59 6.61
C ASN A 108 2.61 2.68 5.30
N ILE A 109 3.94 2.84 5.38
CA ILE A 109 4.81 3.08 4.23
C ILE A 109 5.97 2.07 4.29
N LEU A 110 6.18 1.35 3.18
CA LEU A 110 7.28 0.40 3.04
C LEU A 110 8.37 0.99 2.16
N THR A 111 9.59 0.47 2.33
CA THR A 111 10.68 0.74 1.39
C THR A 111 10.40 0.08 0.04
N VAL A 112 11.10 0.54 -1.01
CA VAL A 112 11.00 -0.06 -2.36
C VAL A 112 11.32 -1.55 -2.32
N ASN A 113 12.40 -1.93 -1.63
CA ASN A 113 12.80 -3.33 -1.49
C ASN A 113 11.72 -4.19 -0.83
N GLN A 114 11.17 -3.71 0.29
CA GLN A 114 10.08 -4.39 0.99
C GLN A 114 8.82 -4.51 0.12
N THR A 115 8.49 -3.46 -0.64
CA THR A 115 7.33 -3.46 -1.54
C THR A 115 7.48 -4.55 -2.61
N VAL A 116 8.65 -4.63 -3.25
CA VAL A 116 8.92 -5.66 -4.28
C VAL A 116 8.90 -7.06 -3.68
N ASP A 117 9.56 -7.28 -2.54
CA ASP A 117 9.57 -8.59 -1.87
C ASP A 117 8.16 -9.03 -1.45
N ALA A 118 7.33 -8.10 -0.95
CA ALA A 118 5.93 -8.36 -0.63
C ALA A 118 5.11 -8.78 -1.86
N LEU A 119 5.29 -8.13 -3.00
CA LEU A 119 4.62 -8.51 -4.25
C LEU A 119 5.03 -9.91 -4.71
N CYS A 120 6.33 -10.21 -4.69
CA CYS A 120 6.85 -11.52 -5.08
C CYS A 120 6.29 -12.63 -4.18
N ARG A 121 6.23 -12.41 -2.87
CA ARG A 121 5.68 -13.39 -1.92
C ARG A 121 4.18 -13.56 -2.05
N ALA A 122 3.44 -12.46 -2.17
CA ALA A 122 2.00 -12.51 -2.38
C ALA A 122 1.66 -13.28 -3.66
N TRP A 123 2.46 -13.09 -4.70
CA TRP A 123 2.35 -13.86 -5.94
C TRP A 123 2.62 -15.36 -5.77
N HIS A 124 3.66 -15.73 -5.02
CA HIS A 124 4.00 -17.14 -4.78
C HIS A 124 3.02 -17.86 -3.84
N ASN A 125 2.43 -17.13 -2.89
CA ASN A 125 1.52 -17.69 -1.89
C ASN A 125 0.04 -17.67 -2.33
N GLY A 126 -0.27 -17.23 -3.55
CA GLY A 126 -1.64 -17.17 -4.06
C GLY A 126 -2.50 -16.05 -3.48
N GLY A 127 -1.89 -14.93 -3.08
CA GLY A 127 -2.60 -13.73 -2.60
C GLY A 127 -2.73 -13.63 -1.08
N ASP A 128 -2.04 -14.47 -0.30
CA ASP A 128 -1.98 -14.30 1.16
C ASP A 128 -1.05 -13.15 1.56
N TRP A 129 -1.65 -11.98 1.71
CA TRP A 129 -0.94 -10.76 2.09
C TRP A 129 -0.50 -10.73 3.56
N ALA A 130 -1.19 -11.42 4.46
CA ALA A 130 -0.83 -11.42 5.88
C ALA A 130 0.49 -12.17 6.10
N ASP A 131 0.64 -13.34 5.47
CA ASP A 131 1.90 -14.09 5.50
C ASP A 131 3.00 -13.37 4.71
N ALA A 132 2.68 -12.88 3.50
CA ALA A 132 3.66 -12.19 2.65
C ALA A 132 4.25 -10.96 3.34
N LEU A 133 3.39 -10.08 3.88
CA LEU A 133 3.83 -8.86 4.57
C LEU A 133 4.48 -9.20 5.92
N GLY A 134 3.99 -10.21 6.63
CA GLY A 134 4.53 -10.61 7.93
C GLY A 134 5.99 -11.07 7.85
N LYS A 135 6.40 -11.64 6.71
CA LYS A 135 7.80 -12.07 6.48
C LYS A 135 8.70 -10.95 5.96
N VAL A 136 8.14 -9.89 5.38
CA VAL A 136 8.87 -8.74 4.81
C VAL A 136 9.12 -7.65 5.87
N LEU A 137 8.19 -7.51 6.80
CA LEU A 137 8.26 -6.50 7.85
C LEU A 137 9.32 -6.88 8.90
N PRO A 138 10.04 -5.90 9.49
CA PRO A 138 11.02 -6.17 10.53
C PRO A 138 10.36 -6.83 11.75
N LYS A 139 10.97 -7.89 12.30
CA LYS A 139 10.44 -8.64 13.46
C LYS A 139 10.03 -7.73 14.63
N ARG A 140 10.86 -6.73 14.96
CA ARG A 140 10.57 -5.74 16.01
C ARG A 140 9.22 -5.04 15.83
N LYS A 141 8.85 -4.70 14.58
CA LYS A 141 7.57 -4.05 14.29
C LYS A 141 6.38 -4.99 14.44
N MET A 142 6.58 -6.26 14.14
CA MET A 142 5.57 -7.30 14.37
C MET A 142 5.37 -7.55 15.86
N GLU A 143 6.45 -7.57 16.65
CA GLU A 143 6.41 -7.72 18.10
C GLU A 143 5.73 -6.53 18.80
N GLU A 144 6.06 -5.30 18.40
CA GLU A 144 5.38 -4.07 18.87
C GLU A 144 3.87 -4.13 18.59
N HIS A 145 3.49 -4.57 17.39
CA HIS A 145 2.09 -4.74 17.02
C HIS A 145 1.41 -5.83 17.87
N ALA A 146 2.03 -6.99 18.01
CA ALA A 146 1.49 -8.08 18.83
C ALA A 146 1.35 -7.68 20.31
N ALA A 147 2.30 -6.91 20.85
CA ALA A 147 2.22 -6.38 22.20
C ALA A 147 1.04 -5.41 22.37
N ARG A 148 0.82 -4.50 21.41
CA ARG A 148 -0.35 -3.60 21.40
C ARG A 148 -1.66 -4.38 21.37
N VAL A 149 -1.79 -5.34 20.45
CA VAL A 149 -3.00 -6.17 20.31
C VAL A 149 -3.28 -6.92 21.61
N ARG A 150 -2.26 -7.55 22.22
CA ARG A 150 -2.40 -8.21 23.54
C ARG A 150 -2.90 -7.25 24.62
N GLY A 151 -2.37 -6.03 24.66
CA GLY A 151 -2.80 -4.99 25.60
C GLY A 151 -4.26 -4.56 25.39
N GLU A 152 -4.72 -4.43 24.14
CA GLU A 152 -6.12 -4.12 23.81
C GLU A 152 -7.08 -5.24 24.20
N VAL A 153 -6.70 -6.49 23.94
CA VAL A 153 -7.49 -7.67 24.35
C VAL A 153 -7.64 -7.71 25.88
N TRP A 154 -6.54 -7.53 26.61
CA TRP A 154 -6.56 -7.51 28.07
C TRP A 154 -7.49 -6.41 28.60
N ARG A 155 -7.39 -5.19 28.06
CA ARG A 155 -8.22 -4.03 28.44
C ARG A 155 -9.71 -4.29 28.19
N ASN A 156 -10.04 -4.88 27.03
CA ASN A 156 -11.42 -5.18 26.67
C ASN A 156 -12.03 -6.27 27.55
N ARG A 157 -11.24 -7.28 27.93
CA ARG A 157 -11.68 -8.31 28.89
C ARG A 157 -12.01 -7.70 30.25
N HIS A 158 -11.11 -6.90 30.80
CA HIS A 158 -11.32 -6.25 32.10
C HIS A 158 -12.52 -5.28 32.08
N LYS A 159 -12.75 -4.58 30.97
CA LYS A 159 -13.94 -3.73 30.80
C LYS A 159 -15.23 -4.54 30.77
N ARG A 160 -15.22 -5.73 30.15
CA ARG A 160 -16.38 -6.64 30.11
C ARG A 160 -16.67 -7.25 31.48
N GLU A 161 -15.64 -7.60 32.24
CA GLU A 161 -15.77 -8.11 33.61
C GLU A 161 -16.36 -7.03 34.54
N LYS A 162 -15.80 -5.81 34.52
CA LYS A 162 -16.31 -4.70 35.32
C LYS A 162 -17.77 -4.35 34.99
N LYS A 163 -18.13 -4.35 33.70
CA LYS A 163 -19.51 -4.12 33.27
C LYS A 163 -20.46 -5.22 33.79
N ARG A 164 -20.01 -6.49 33.78
CA ARG A 164 -20.81 -7.61 34.32
C ARG A 164 -21.03 -7.48 35.83
N GLU A 165 -20.05 -7.00 36.58
CA GLU A 165 -20.19 -6.74 38.02
C GLU A 165 -21.17 -5.59 38.28
N GLU A 166 -21.07 -4.49 37.53
CA GLU A 166 -22.01 -3.35 37.61
C GLU A 166 -23.46 -3.76 37.27
N ASP A 167 -23.67 -4.59 36.23
CA ASP A 167 -25.01 -5.06 35.83
C ASP A 167 -25.65 -5.99 36.90
N VAL A 168 -24.86 -6.69 37.72
CA VAL A 168 -25.37 -7.60 38.78
C VAL A 168 -25.80 -6.82 40.03
N ASP A 169 -25.12 -5.73 40.37
CA ASP A 169 -25.45 -4.87 41.52
C ASP A 169 -26.73 -4.05 41.29
N GLU A 170 -27.08 -3.71 40.04
CA GLU A 170 -28.32 -2.97 39.71
C GLU A 170 -29.60 -3.83 39.74
N THR A 171 -29.49 -5.16 39.81
CA THR A 171 -30.64 -6.09 39.75
C THR A 171 -30.99 -6.73 41.11
N GLY A 172 -30.23 -6.43 42.17
CA GLY A 172 -30.43 -6.93 43.54
C GLY A 172 -31.01 -5.89 44.49
#